data_AF-A0A1B6LV16-F1
#
_entry.id   AF-A0A1B6LV16-F1
#
_cell.length_a   1.000
_cell.length_b   1.000
_cell.length_c   1.000
_cell.angle_alpha   90.00
_cell.angle_beta   90.00
_cell.angle_gamma   90.00
#
_symmetry.space_group_name_H-M   'P 1'
#
loop_
_entity.id
_entity.type
_entity.pdbx_description
1 polymer ?
#
loop_
_entity_poly.entity_id
_entity_poly.type
_entity_poly.pdbx_seq_one_letter_code
_entity_poly.pdbx_strand_id
1 'polypeptide(L)'
;GEGDVPPPSGPARHVVVNSFYLYNMYNSDRLSLYDFRIRVLEELLPPKEAPLLITPTRNSMHRLSKLTKRKGNGKSVTRRCRVCYQEGKRKETVYYCAVCPDQPGLCELGCFDKYHENK
;
A
#
# COMPACT_ATOMS: atom_id res chain seq x y z
N GLY A 1 -0.12 -48.66 11.00
CA GLY A 1 -0.74 -47.68 10.09
C GLY A 1 -0.84 -46.39 10.84
N GLU A 2 0.22 -45.59 10.79
CA GLU A 2 0.26 -44.27 11.42
C GLU A 2 -0.55 -43.32 10.56
N GLY A 3 -1.72 -42.91 11.06
CA GLY A 3 -2.46 -41.79 10.50
C GLY A 3 -1.82 -40.50 10.98
N ASP A 4 -1.24 -39.74 10.05
CA ASP A 4 -0.78 -38.37 10.26
C ASP A 4 -1.87 -37.53 10.93
N VAL A 5 -1.64 -37.15 12.18
CA VAL A 5 -2.47 -36.15 12.88
C VAL A 5 -2.06 -34.78 12.34
N PRO A 6 -2.93 -34.05 11.62
CA PRO A 6 -2.57 -32.75 11.07
C PRO A 6 -2.28 -31.74 12.20
N PRO A 7 -1.33 -30.82 12.00
CA PRO A 7 -0.91 -29.86 13.02
C PRO A 7 -2.06 -28.98 13.49
N PRO A 8 -2.01 -28.45 14.74
CA PRO A 8 -3.08 -27.65 15.32
C PRO A 8 -3.28 -26.40 14.47
N SER A 9 -4.34 -26.41 13.68
CA SER A 9 -4.76 -25.22 12.96
C SER A 9 -5.34 -24.20 13.95
N GLY A 10 -4.92 -22.94 13.83
CA GLY A 10 -5.37 -21.86 14.72
C GLY A 10 -6.90 -21.71 14.78
N PRO A 11 -7.41 -20.99 15.80
CA PRO A 11 -8.85 -20.91 16.10
C PRO A 11 -9.70 -20.42 14.91
N ALA A 12 -9.16 -19.53 14.08
CA ALA A 12 -9.85 -19.03 12.88
C ALA A 12 -10.16 -20.13 11.85
N ARG A 13 -9.28 -21.13 11.68
CA ARG A 13 -9.53 -22.25 10.76
C ARG A 13 -10.67 -23.13 11.26
N HIS A 14 -10.77 -23.35 12.56
CA HIS A 14 -11.85 -24.13 13.15
C HIS A 14 -13.22 -23.47 12.95
N VAL A 15 -13.31 -22.14 13.12
CA VAL A 15 -14.58 -21.41 12.94
C VAL A 15 -15.11 -21.54 11.49
N VAL A 16 -14.23 -21.41 10.49
CA VAL A 16 -14.61 -21.53 9.07
C VAL A 16 -15.04 -22.95 8.71
N VAL A 17 -14.35 -23.96 9.25
CA VAL A 17 -14.68 -25.37 8.97
C VAL A 17 -15.99 -25.78 9.67
N ASN A 18 -16.21 -25.35 10.91
CA ASN A 18 -17.44 -25.66 11.64
C ASN A 18 -18.65 -25.01 10.99
N SER A 19 -18.55 -23.73 10.62
CA SER A 19 -19.62 -23.03 9.90
C SER A 19 -19.90 -23.64 8.52
N PHE A 20 -18.88 -24.14 7.81
CA PHE A 20 -19.05 -24.88 6.57
C PHE A 20 -19.87 -26.17 6.74
N TYR A 21 -19.56 -26.96 7.77
CA TYR A 21 -20.32 -28.19 8.04
C TYR A 21 -21.78 -27.89 8.37
N LEU A 22 -22.04 -26.85 9.17
CA LEU A 22 -23.41 -26.42 9.47
C LEU A 22 -24.11 -25.92 8.20
N TYR A 23 -23.44 -25.13 7.36
CA TYR A 23 -24.02 -24.65 6.11
C TYR A 23 -24.47 -25.82 5.21
N ASN A 24 -23.62 -26.81 4.99
CA ASN A 24 -23.94 -27.97 4.16
C ASN A 24 -24.93 -28.96 4.81
N MET A 25 -25.10 -28.90 6.13
CA MET A 25 -26.09 -29.70 6.85
C MET A 25 -27.51 -29.14 6.69
N TYR A 26 -27.66 -27.82 6.69
CA TYR A 26 -28.97 -27.15 6.67
C TYR A 26 -29.39 -26.58 5.32
N ASN A 27 -28.48 -26.50 4.35
CA ASN A 27 -28.78 -26.06 2.98
C ASN A 27 -28.80 -27.25 2.02
N SER A 28 -29.80 -27.29 1.14
CA SER A 28 -29.89 -28.31 0.08
C SER A 28 -28.78 -28.16 -0.98
N ASP A 29 -28.29 -26.93 -1.16
CA ASP A 29 -27.27 -26.59 -2.14
C ASP A 29 -25.89 -26.62 -1.48
N ARG A 30 -25.19 -27.75 -1.66
CA ARG A 30 -23.90 -27.99 -1.01
C ARG A 30 -22.79 -27.27 -1.74
N LEU A 31 -21.98 -26.54 -0.98
CA LEU A 31 -20.78 -25.89 -1.51
C LEU A 31 -19.54 -26.73 -1.24
N SER A 32 -18.52 -26.56 -2.08
CA SER A 32 -17.17 -26.96 -1.72
C SER A 32 -16.63 -26.04 -0.63
N LEU A 33 -15.63 -26.51 0.14
CA LEU A 33 -14.97 -25.66 1.14
C LEU A 33 -14.34 -24.41 0.49
N TYR A 34 -13.90 -24.52 -0.78
CA TYR A 34 -13.34 -23.41 -1.53
C TYR A 34 -14.40 -22.34 -1.82
N ASP A 35 -15.54 -22.71 -2.40
CA ASP A 35 -16.60 -21.77 -2.76
C ASP A 35 -17.22 -21.13 -1.51
N PHE A 36 -17.40 -21.91 -0.45
CA PHE A 36 -17.85 -21.40 0.84
C PHE A 36 -16.89 -20.33 1.39
N ARG A 37 -15.58 -20.56 1.32
CA ARG A 37 -14.57 -19.56 1.74
C ARG A 37 -14.65 -18.29 0.92
N ILE A 38 -14.84 -18.39 -0.40
CA ILE A 38 -14.97 -17.21 -1.26
C ILE A 38 -16.20 -16.39 -0.87
N ARG A 39 -17.37 -17.02 -0.67
CA ARG A 39 -18.59 -16.31 -0.24
C ARG A 39 -18.43 -15.63 1.12
N VAL A 40 -17.81 -16.30 2.08
CA VAL A 40 -17.53 -15.71 3.39
C VAL A 40 -16.60 -14.49 3.27
N LEU A 41 -15.60 -14.55 2.37
CA LEU A 41 -14.73 -13.41 2.11
C LEU A 41 -15.49 -12.25 1.45
N GLU A 42 -16.34 -12.53 0.47
CA GLU A 42 -17.13 -11.50 -0.23
C GLU A 42 -18.09 -10.79 0.72
N GLU A 43 -18.68 -11.50 1.68
CA GLU A 43 -19.63 -10.94 2.66
C GLU A 43 -18.93 -10.14 3.77
N LEU A 44 -17.76 -10.61 4.24
CA LEU A 44 -17.05 -9.98 5.36
C LEU A 44 -16.16 -8.81 4.94
N LEU A 45 -15.70 -8.81 3.69
CA LEU A 45 -14.86 -7.74 3.18
C LEU A 45 -15.74 -6.57 2.73
N PRO A 46 -15.34 -5.32 3.01
CA PRO A 46 -16.05 -4.17 2.48
C PRO A 46 -16.08 -4.22 0.94
N PRO A 47 -17.11 -3.62 0.29
CA PRO A 47 -17.20 -3.56 -1.15
C PRO A 47 -15.87 -3.10 -1.75
N LYS A 48 -15.40 -3.84 -2.78
CA LYS A 48 -14.10 -3.65 -3.44
C LYS A 48 -13.89 -2.23 -4.03
N GLU A 49 -14.94 -1.42 -4.01
CA GLU A 49 -14.99 -0.05 -4.50
C GLU A 49 -15.13 0.97 -3.36
N ALA A 50 -14.43 0.80 -2.25
CA ALA A 50 -13.97 2.03 -1.61
C ALA A 50 -13.00 2.68 -2.60
N PRO A 51 -13.29 3.88 -3.15
CA PRO A 51 -12.22 4.67 -3.72
C PRO A 51 -11.11 4.66 -2.69
N LEU A 52 -9.86 4.56 -3.12
CA LEU A 52 -8.75 4.92 -2.25
C LEU A 52 -8.99 6.38 -1.89
N LEU A 53 -9.78 6.63 -0.85
CA LEU A 53 -9.88 7.90 -0.20
C LEU A 53 -8.44 8.09 0.24
N ILE A 54 -7.76 8.98 -0.49
CA ILE A 54 -6.53 9.59 -0.05
C ILE A 54 -6.95 10.38 1.18
N THR A 55 -7.22 9.68 2.28
CA THR A 55 -7.28 10.28 3.58
C THR A 55 -5.88 10.84 3.74
N PRO A 56 -5.73 12.16 3.94
CA PRO A 56 -4.45 12.68 4.34
C PRO A 56 -4.17 12.00 5.68
N THR A 57 -3.33 10.97 5.67
CA THR A 57 -2.90 10.30 6.88
C THR A 57 -2.34 11.41 7.75
N ARG A 58 -2.92 11.60 8.94
CA ARG A 58 -2.58 12.71 9.85
C ARG A 58 -1.12 12.68 10.35
N ASN A 59 -0.31 11.75 9.84
CA ASN A 59 1.15 11.67 9.92
C ASN A 59 1.68 11.08 8.60
N SER A 60 1.55 11.82 7.49
CA SER A 60 2.07 11.39 6.20
C SER A 60 3.59 11.44 6.24
N MET A 61 4.24 10.31 6.52
CA MET A 61 5.69 10.21 6.46
C MET A 61 6.16 10.75 5.10
N HIS A 62 6.89 11.86 5.14
CA HIS A 62 7.44 12.45 3.94
C HIS A 62 8.35 11.42 3.27
N ARG A 63 8.22 11.28 1.95
CA ARG A 63 9.05 10.37 1.17
C ARG A 63 9.44 11.02 -0.15
N LEU A 64 10.66 10.73 -0.60
CA LEU A 64 11.09 11.06 -1.95
C LEU A 64 10.44 10.13 -2.96
N SER A 65 9.77 10.73 -3.94
CA SER A 65 9.26 10.08 -5.14
C SER A 65 10.10 10.51 -6.33
N LYS A 66 10.26 9.61 -7.31
CA LYS A 66 11.04 9.85 -8.53
C LYS A 66 10.13 10.25 -9.69
N LEU A 67 10.51 11.26 -10.47
CA LEU A 67 9.84 11.58 -11.73
C LEU A 67 10.15 10.47 -12.76
N THR A 68 9.09 9.83 -13.24
CA THR A 68 9.17 8.83 -14.32
C THR A 68 9.02 9.45 -15.70
N LYS A 69 8.56 10.72 -15.77
CA LYS A 69 8.35 11.43 -17.03
C LYS A 69 9.68 11.72 -17.74
N ARG A 70 9.70 11.48 -19.05
CA ARG A 70 10.79 11.83 -19.97
C ARG A 70 10.38 13.08 -20.76
N LYS A 71 11.34 13.95 -21.04
CA LYS A 71 11.18 15.08 -21.96
C LYS A 71 11.13 14.53 -23.40
N GLY A 72 10.57 15.29 -24.35
CA GLY A 72 10.51 14.90 -25.77
C GLY A 72 11.87 14.49 -26.39
N ASN A 73 12.98 14.95 -25.81
CA ASN A 73 14.34 14.64 -26.24
C ASN A 73 14.94 13.40 -25.52
N GLY A 74 14.12 12.53 -24.91
CA GLY A 74 14.54 11.30 -24.21
C GLY A 74 15.21 11.50 -22.83
N LYS A 75 15.57 12.74 -22.47
CA LYS A 75 16.15 13.08 -21.15
C LYS A 75 15.09 13.04 -20.05
N SER A 76 15.47 12.62 -18.84
CA SER A 76 14.58 12.64 -17.67
C SER A 76 14.14 14.06 -17.31
N VAL A 77 12.89 14.24 -16.92
CA VAL A 77 12.41 15.54 -16.40
C VAL A 77 13.02 15.76 -15.01
N THR A 78 13.76 16.85 -14.86
CA THR A 78 14.38 17.27 -13.61
C THR A 78 13.66 18.50 -13.03
N ARG A 79 13.72 18.65 -11.72
CA ARG A 79 13.32 19.86 -10.97
C ARG A 79 14.55 20.44 -10.27
N ARG A 80 14.51 21.74 -9.97
CA ARG A 80 15.56 22.38 -9.16
C ARG A 80 15.42 21.97 -7.70
N CYS A 81 16.52 21.63 -7.04
CA CYS A 81 16.51 21.39 -5.60
C CYS A 81 16.26 22.70 -4.84
N ARG A 82 15.23 22.74 -3.98
CA ARG A 82 14.85 23.94 -3.22
C ARG A 82 15.91 24.33 -2.18
N VAL A 83 16.47 23.35 -1.47
CA VAL A 83 17.52 23.56 -0.45
C VAL A 83 18.81 24.05 -1.10
N CYS A 84 19.28 23.41 -2.17
CA CYS A 84 20.50 23.86 -2.83
C CYS A 84 20.35 25.28 -3.40
N TYR A 85 19.17 25.61 -3.94
CA TYR A 85 18.91 26.95 -4.45
C TYR A 85 18.97 28.03 -3.35
N GLN A 86 18.47 27.72 -2.15
CA GLN A 86 18.61 28.60 -0.98
C GLN A 86 20.07 28.76 -0.53
N GLU A 87 20.88 27.71 -0.63
CA GLU A 87 22.34 27.75 -0.39
C GLU A 87 23.15 28.39 -1.54
N GLY A 88 22.50 28.94 -2.57
CA GLY A 88 23.18 29.53 -3.74
C GLY A 88 23.78 28.52 -4.73
N LYS A 89 23.51 27.22 -4.56
CA LYS A 89 24.00 26.13 -5.42
C LYS A 89 22.93 25.73 -6.44
N ARG A 90 23.29 25.68 -7.72
CA ARG A 90 22.40 25.14 -8.75
C ARG A 90 22.56 23.62 -8.84
N LYS A 91 21.56 22.88 -8.33
CA LYS A 91 21.43 21.43 -8.54
C LYS A 91 20.05 21.07 -9.07
N GLU A 92 20.03 20.12 -9.99
CA GLU A 92 18.82 19.53 -10.56
C GLU A 92 18.66 18.09 -10.07
N THR A 93 17.43 17.69 -9.79
CA THR A 93 17.10 16.37 -9.24
C THR A 93 15.89 15.80 -9.96
N VAL A 94 15.82 14.48 -10.02
CA VAL A 94 14.63 13.75 -10.50
C VAL A 94 13.70 13.40 -9.34
N TYR A 95 13.96 13.90 -8.14
CA TYR A 95 13.28 13.52 -6.91
C TYR A 95 12.48 14.68 -6.32
N TYR A 96 11.30 14.38 -5.80
CA TYR A 96 10.40 15.35 -5.18
C TYR A 96 9.67 14.72 -4.01
N CYS A 97 9.21 15.54 -3.06
CA CYS A 97 8.31 15.07 -2.02
C CYS A 97 6.86 15.15 -2.52
N ALA A 98 6.18 14.01 -2.69
CA ALA A 98 4.78 13.99 -3.14
C ALA A 98 3.79 14.43 -2.03
N VAL A 99 4.24 14.42 -0.78
CA VAL A 99 3.43 14.72 0.41
C VAL A 99 3.30 16.22 0.66
N CYS A 100 4.33 17.00 0.35
CA CYS A 100 4.26 18.45 0.52
C CYS A 100 3.33 19.09 -0.52
N PRO A 101 2.57 20.15 -0.16
CA PRO A 101 1.66 20.84 -1.07
C PRO A 101 2.38 21.40 -2.30
N ASP A 102 3.60 21.91 -2.11
CA ASP A 102 4.41 22.52 -3.19
C ASP A 102 5.15 21.48 -4.05
N GLN A 103 5.09 20.19 -3.68
CA GLN A 103 5.87 19.12 -4.30
C GLN A 103 7.33 19.50 -4.61
N PRO A 104 8.11 19.94 -3.61
CA PRO A 104 9.43 20.51 -3.82
C PRO A 104 10.40 19.47 -4.38
N GLY A 105 11.21 19.89 -5.34
CA GLY A 105 12.36 19.11 -5.80
C GLY A 105 13.42 19.10 -4.70
N LEU A 106 13.90 17.91 -4.32
CA LEU A 106 14.88 17.71 -3.26
C LEU A 106 15.93 16.69 -3.73
N CYS A 107 17.17 16.84 -3.26
CA CYS A 107 18.22 15.85 -3.49
C CYS A 107 18.01 14.63 -2.58
N GLU A 108 18.41 13.43 -3.03
CA GLU A 108 18.44 12.23 -2.19
C GLU A 108 19.37 12.39 -0.98
N LEU A 109 20.51 13.07 -1.17
CA LEU A 109 21.52 13.23 -0.15
C LEU A 109 21.29 14.51 0.66
N GLY A 110 20.79 14.37 1.88
CA GLY A 110 20.74 15.37 2.96
C GLY A 110 19.81 16.57 2.76
N CYS A 111 19.46 16.93 1.52
CA CYS A 111 18.51 18.02 1.27
C CYS A 111 17.07 17.63 1.64
N PHE A 112 16.74 16.33 1.56
CA PHE A 112 15.44 15.84 1.98
C PHE A 112 15.25 15.99 3.49
N ASP A 113 16.22 15.53 4.29
CA ASP A 113 16.16 15.59 5.75
C ASP A 113 16.14 17.04 6.22
N LYS A 114 17.07 17.88 5.73
CA LYS A 114 17.12 19.33 6.05
C LYS A 114 15.81 20.06 5.77
N TYR A 115 15.07 19.66 4.73
CA TYR A 115 13.80 20.32 4.38
C TYR A 115 12.64 19.91 5.29
N HIS A 116 12.70 18.72 5.88
CA HIS A 116 11.66 18.15 6.74
C HIS A 116 12.02 18.13 8.22
N GLU A 117 13.21 18.57 8.62
CA GLU A 117 13.65 18.62 10.02
C GLU A 117 12.76 19.52 10.91
N ASN A 118 12.08 20.51 10.31
CA ASN A 118 11.24 21.50 11.00
C ASN A 118 9.77 21.52 10.50
N LYS A 119 9.25 20.41 9.95
CA LYS A 119 7.89 20.30 9.40
C LYS A 119 7.16 19.09 9.96
#